data_AF-A0A927VBD1-F1
#
_entry.id   AF-A0A927VBD1-F1
#
_cell.length_a   1.000
_cell.length_b   1.000
_cell.length_c   1.000
_cell.angle_alpha   90.00
_cell.angle_beta   90.00
_cell.angle_gamma   90.00
#
_symmetry.space_group_name_H-M   'P 1'
#
loop_
_entity.id
_entity.type
_entity.pdbx_description
1 polymer ?
#
loop_
_entity_poly.entity_id
_entity_poly.type
_entity_poly.pdbx_seq_one_letter_code
_entity_poly.pdbx_strand_id
1 'polypeptide(L)'
;MNKNEVFKRRMKKTGILIGSLLVIGVLLFIIASSGNLTTDDRIGQMISDYGKGQENAWKNIEKNIAKIKEEDQELGAVWENIMNFWSYANTEMEVQLDKVPENLPEDDSFCVVILGKKLNDDGTMTEELIGRLELGLAIAEQYPNCYIAVTGGGTADKNPNVTEGGLMGQWLLEQGLSENRLIVEDKAPDTVGNAANTFSILKEKYESVDSVVILTSDYHVARGSILFHSTFMLDAYKTGTEPIEIAAGVGYYTGEESYESFELQAKGVRSVAENCGYFKAEGEGLSEDVMVGIVAAVIGTVSGIILITLKKKKNH
;
A
#
# COMPACT_ATOMS: atom_id res chain seq x y z
N MET A 1 9.15 -51.30 51.30
CA MET A 1 8.76 -49.93 50.86
C MET A 1 7.24 -49.87 50.80
N ASN A 2 6.58 -48.98 51.55
CA ASN A 2 5.11 -48.95 51.68
C ASN A 2 4.45 -48.51 50.35
N LYS A 3 3.38 -49.19 49.91
CA LYS A 3 2.70 -48.92 48.62
C LYS A 3 2.23 -47.46 48.50
N ASN A 4 1.87 -46.82 49.62
CA ASN A 4 1.48 -45.40 49.67
C ASN A 4 2.63 -44.43 49.38
N GLU A 5 3.87 -44.74 49.77
CA GLU A 5 5.06 -43.93 49.49
C GLU A 5 5.42 -43.96 48.00
N VAL A 6 5.28 -45.13 47.35
CA VAL A 6 5.52 -45.30 45.91
C VAL A 6 4.49 -44.53 45.08
N PHE A 7 3.21 -44.58 45.48
CA PHE A 7 2.12 -43.85 44.82
C PHE A 7 2.28 -42.33 44.95
N LYS A 8 2.62 -41.82 46.15
CA LYS A 8 2.90 -40.39 46.38
C LYS A 8 4.10 -39.89 45.58
N ARG A 9 5.17 -40.69 45.43
CA ARG A 9 6.33 -40.37 44.58
C ARG A 9 5.99 -40.35 43.09
N ARG A 10 5.20 -41.31 42.59
CA ARG A 10 4.72 -41.34 41.20
C ARG A 10 3.88 -40.10 40.89
N MET A 11 2.87 -39.79 41.70
CA MET A 11 2.02 -38.60 41.51
C MET A 11 2.80 -37.28 41.56
N LYS A 12 3.83 -37.16 42.42
CA LYS A 12 4.70 -35.97 42.48
C LYS A 12 5.57 -35.83 41.22
N LYS A 13 6.09 -36.93 40.67
CA LYS A 13 6.81 -36.92 39.39
C LYS A 13 5.88 -36.58 38.23
N THR A 14 4.67 -37.14 38.18
CA THR A 14 3.69 -36.86 37.13
C THR A 14 3.20 -35.41 37.15
N GLY A 15 2.93 -34.83 38.32
CA GLY A 15 2.52 -33.41 38.43
C GLY A 15 3.63 -32.41 38.06
N ILE A 16 4.89 -32.71 38.39
CA ILE A 16 6.04 -31.91 37.92
C ILE A 16 6.19 -32.05 36.39
N LEU A 17 6.06 -33.27 35.85
CA LEU A 17 6.18 -33.51 34.41
C LEU A 17 5.09 -32.78 33.61
N ILE A 18 3.84 -32.79 34.09
CA ILE A 18 2.70 -32.10 33.44
C ILE A 18 2.88 -30.57 33.52
N GLY A 19 3.30 -30.03 34.66
CA GLY A 19 3.59 -28.59 34.80
C GLY A 19 4.75 -28.14 33.90
N SER A 20 5.80 -28.95 33.79
CA SER A 20 6.93 -28.69 32.89
C SER A 20 6.52 -28.79 31.42
N LEU A 21 5.69 -29.75 31.03
CA LEU A 21 5.18 -29.89 29.65
C LEU A 21 4.29 -28.72 29.23
N LEU A 22 3.48 -28.18 30.15
CA LEU A 22 2.66 -26.98 29.90
C LEU A 22 3.53 -25.74 29.70
N VAL A 23 4.54 -25.53 30.55
CA VAL A 23 5.48 -24.40 30.42
C VAL A 23 6.32 -24.53 29.14
N ILE A 24 6.81 -25.74 28.83
CA ILE A 24 7.52 -26.01 27.58
C ILE A 24 6.60 -25.80 26.37
N GLY A 25 5.33 -26.22 26.44
CA GLY A 25 4.35 -26.00 25.37
C GLY A 25 4.07 -24.52 25.12
N VAL A 26 3.94 -23.71 26.18
CA VAL A 26 3.76 -22.25 26.07
C VAL A 26 5.04 -21.59 25.56
N LEU A 27 6.23 -21.98 26.04
CA LEU A 27 7.51 -21.47 25.51
C LEU A 27 7.71 -21.85 24.05
N LEU A 28 7.40 -23.08 23.64
CA LEU A 28 7.49 -23.52 22.25
C LEU A 28 6.47 -22.80 21.36
N PHE A 29 5.27 -22.50 21.87
CA PHE A 29 4.28 -21.69 21.16
C PHE A 29 4.75 -20.24 20.99
N ILE A 30 5.34 -19.64 22.05
CA ILE A 30 5.92 -18.29 21.99
C ILE A 30 7.10 -18.25 21.01
N ILE A 31 8.00 -19.24 21.06
CA ILE A 31 9.16 -19.36 20.16
C ILE A 31 8.71 -19.60 18.70
N ALA A 32 7.66 -20.40 18.49
CA ALA A 32 7.07 -20.62 17.17
C ALA A 32 6.37 -19.35 16.64
N SER A 33 5.73 -18.56 17.51
CA SER A 33 5.12 -17.28 17.13
C SER A 33 6.13 -16.16 16.91
N SER A 34 7.30 -16.20 17.56
CA SER A 34 8.34 -15.17 17.44
C SER A 34 9.25 -15.35 16.22
N GLY A 35 9.10 -16.43 15.45
CA GLY A 35 9.95 -16.76 14.29
C GLY A 35 9.26 -16.62 12.93
N ASN A 36 7.94 -16.45 12.88
CA ASN A 36 7.19 -16.29 11.64
C ASN A 36 6.78 -14.82 11.48
N LEU A 37 7.30 -14.20 10.41
CA LEU A 37 6.87 -12.88 9.96
C LEU A 37 5.37 -12.88 9.66
N THR A 38 4.68 -11.83 10.11
CA THR A 38 3.29 -11.57 9.74
C THR A 38 3.20 -11.19 8.25
N THR A 39 1.99 -11.21 7.68
CA THR A 39 1.78 -10.70 6.31
C THR A 39 2.24 -9.24 6.16
N ASP A 40 1.95 -8.37 7.13
CA ASP A 40 2.44 -6.98 7.13
C ASP A 40 3.98 -6.89 7.13
N ASP A 41 4.65 -7.70 7.96
CA ASP A 41 6.12 -7.75 7.99
C ASP A 41 6.70 -8.19 6.64
N ARG A 42 6.05 -9.14 5.97
CA ARG A 42 6.47 -9.63 4.64
C ARG A 42 6.33 -8.54 3.59
N ILE A 43 5.19 -7.85 3.56
CA ILE A 43 4.96 -6.71 2.67
C ILE A 43 6.03 -5.64 2.90
N GLY A 44 6.29 -5.27 4.16
CA GLY A 44 7.32 -4.30 4.52
C GLY A 44 8.72 -4.70 4.05
N GLN A 45 9.08 -5.98 4.19
CA GLN A 45 10.34 -6.50 3.69
C GLN A 45 10.44 -6.43 2.17
N MET A 46 9.38 -6.81 1.43
CA MET A 46 9.39 -6.75 -0.04
C MET A 46 9.61 -5.32 -0.55
N ILE A 47 8.87 -4.35 0.00
CA ILE A 47 8.99 -2.93 -0.34
C ILE A 47 10.40 -2.42 -0.01
N SER A 48 10.93 -2.76 1.17
CA SER A 48 12.29 -2.36 1.58
C SER A 48 13.37 -2.98 0.70
N ASP A 49 13.26 -4.27 0.38
CA ASP A 49 14.27 -4.99 -0.40
C ASP A 49 14.36 -4.45 -1.83
N TYR A 50 13.20 -4.19 -2.46
CA TYR A 50 13.14 -3.58 -3.78
C TYR A 50 13.64 -2.12 -3.75
N GLY A 51 13.13 -1.31 -2.82
CA GLY A 51 13.46 0.11 -2.71
C GLY A 51 14.95 0.40 -2.44
N LYS A 52 15.68 -0.54 -1.83
CA LYS A 52 17.12 -0.43 -1.55
C LYS A 52 18.01 -1.01 -2.67
N GLY A 53 17.42 -1.59 -3.72
CA GLY A 53 18.17 -2.24 -4.79
C GLY A 53 19.08 -3.37 -4.31
N GLN A 54 18.64 -4.16 -3.32
CA GLN A 54 19.48 -5.21 -2.74
C GLN A 54 19.79 -6.34 -3.74
N GLU A 55 21.01 -6.88 -3.66
CA GLU A 55 21.37 -8.10 -4.38
C GLU A 55 20.45 -9.25 -3.93
N ASN A 56 19.79 -9.93 -4.87
CA ASN A 56 18.76 -10.95 -4.63
C ASN A 56 17.42 -10.46 -4.05
N ALA A 57 17.11 -9.15 -4.09
CA ALA A 57 15.82 -8.62 -3.66
C ALA A 57 14.63 -9.43 -4.23
N TRP A 58 14.69 -9.75 -5.53
CA TRP A 58 13.61 -10.48 -6.20
C TRP A 58 13.35 -11.88 -5.62
N LYS A 59 14.41 -12.62 -5.28
CA LYS A 59 14.28 -13.94 -4.67
C LYS A 59 13.61 -13.88 -3.29
N ASN A 60 13.90 -12.84 -2.51
CA ASN A 60 13.24 -12.61 -1.22
C ASN A 60 11.77 -12.22 -1.42
N ILE A 61 11.50 -11.38 -2.43
CA ILE A 61 10.14 -10.96 -2.82
C ILE A 61 9.29 -12.18 -3.19
N GLU A 62 9.76 -13.04 -4.10
CA GLU A 62 9.06 -14.26 -4.51
C GLU A 62 8.76 -15.19 -3.32
N LYS A 63 9.74 -15.35 -2.41
CA LYS A 63 9.55 -16.16 -1.20
C LYS A 63 8.47 -15.57 -0.29
N ASN A 64 8.44 -14.25 -0.12
CA ASN A 64 7.45 -13.58 0.72
C ASN A 64 6.06 -13.60 0.08
N ILE A 65 5.94 -13.40 -1.23
CA ILE A 65 4.71 -13.60 -2.01
C ILE A 65 4.16 -15.01 -1.81
N ALA A 66 5.01 -16.04 -1.97
CA ALA A 66 4.58 -17.43 -1.78
C ALA A 66 4.02 -17.67 -0.37
N LYS A 67 4.60 -17.03 0.65
CA LYS A 67 4.12 -17.12 2.03
C LYS A 67 2.82 -16.36 2.26
N ILE A 68 2.64 -15.19 1.66
CA ILE A 68 1.35 -14.48 1.70
C ILE A 68 0.28 -15.35 1.02
N LYS A 69 0.57 -15.95 -0.14
CA LYS A 69 -0.37 -16.84 -0.85
C LYS A 69 -0.78 -18.10 -0.06
N GLU A 70 0.08 -18.58 0.85
CA GLU A 70 -0.28 -19.67 1.78
C GLU A 70 -1.33 -19.25 2.81
N GLU A 71 -1.36 -17.96 3.19
CA GLU A 71 -2.29 -17.38 4.18
C GLU A 71 -3.54 -16.80 3.52
N ASP A 72 -3.36 -16.03 2.44
CA ASP A 72 -4.36 -15.40 1.61
C ASP A 72 -3.88 -15.41 0.15
N GLN A 73 -4.45 -16.33 -0.63
CA GLN A 73 -4.09 -16.55 -2.02
C GLN A 73 -4.33 -15.30 -2.90
N GLU A 74 -5.40 -14.56 -2.62
CA GLU A 74 -5.83 -13.42 -3.43
C GLU A 74 -4.96 -12.20 -3.13
N LEU A 75 -4.75 -11.88 -1.85
CA LEU A 75 -3.84 -10.82 -1.42
C LEU A 75 -2.40 -11.09 -1.89
N GLY A 76 -1.96 -12.35 -1.86
CA GLY A 76 -0.66 -12.73 -2.37
C GLY A 76 -0.53 -12.52 -3.89
N ALA A 77 -1.61 -12.70 -4.65
CA ALA A 77 -1.63 -12.38 -6.10
C ALA A 77 -1.64 -10.86 -6.35
N VAL A 78 -2.35 -10.09 -5.53
CA VAL A 78 -2.35 -8.62 -5.56
C VAL A 78 -0.93 -8.09 -5.37
N TRP A 79 -0.22 -8.54 -4.34
CA TRP A 79 1.17 -8.10 -4.09
C TRP A 79 2.15 -8.57 -5.15
N GLU A 80 1.97 -9.77 -5.71
CA GLU A 80 2.77 -10.21 -6.86
C GLU A 80 2.61 -9.27 -8.05
N ASN A 81 1.38 -8.87 -8.36
CA ASN A 81 1.09 -7.94 -9.44
C ASN A 81 1.72 -6.56 -9.18
N ILE A 82 1.59 -6.03 -7.95
CA ILE A 82 2.20 -4.75 -7.56
C ILE A 82 3.72 -4.79 -7.72
N MET A 83 4.39 -5.84 -7.24
CA MET A 83 5.86 -5.95 -7.34
C MET A 83 6.33 -6.12 -8.78
N ASN A 84 5.59 -6.87 -9.60
CA ASN A 84 5.88 -7.02 -11.03
C ASN A 84 5.72 -5.70 -11.77
N PHE A 85 4.63 -4.97 -11.54
CA PHE A 85 4.39 -3.67 -12.16
C PHE A 85 5.45 -2.65 -11.74
N TRP A 86 5.86 -2.66 -10.47
CA TRP A 86 6.92 -1.78 -9.99
C TRP A 86 8.26 -2.07 -10.69
N SER A 87 8.56 -3.35 -10.94
CA SER A 87 9.70 -3.71 -11.78
C SER A 87 9.56 -3.20 -13.21
N TYR A 88 8.45 -3.55 -13.87
CA TYR A 88 8.14 -3.11 -15.23
C TYR A 88 8.27 -1.58 -15.39
N ALA A 89 7.70 -0.79 -14.49
CA ALA A 89 7.71 0.67 -14.51
C ALA A 89 9.13 1.27 -14.49
N ASN A 90 10.13 0.56 -13.94
CA ASN A 90 11.51 1.02 -13.85
C ASN A 90 12.45 0.40 -14.89
N THR A 91 12.05 -0.68 -15.57
CA THR A 91 12.93 -1.42 -16.49
C THR A 91 12.45 -1.42 -17.93
N GLU A 92 11.15 -1.48 -18.16
CA GLU A 92 10.56 -1.83 -19.46
C GLU A 92 9.50 -0.83 -19.93
N MET A 93 8.83 -0.13 -19.01
CA MET A 93 7.77 0.80 -19.34
C MET A 93 8.30 1.94 -20.21
N GLU A 94 7.76 2.05 -21.43
CA GLU A 94 8.04 3.16 -22.32
C GLU A 94 7.26 4.39 -21.83
N VAL A 95 8.00 5.42 -21.40
CA VAL A 95 7.41 6.72 -21.12
C VAL A 95 7.14 7.43 -22.44
N GLN A 96 5.87 7.71 -22.70
CA GLN A 96 5.48 8.41 -23.91
C GLN A 96 5.65 9.92 -23.71
N LEU A 97 6.81 10.41 -24.13
CA LEU A 97 7.21 11.82 -23.96
C LEU A 97 6.57 12.70 -25.03
N ASP A 98 5.79 13.69 -24.61
CA ASP A 98 5.08 14.68 -25.44
C ASP A 98 4.30 14.05 -26.62
N LYS A 99 3.78 12.86 -26.39
CA LYS A 99 3.08 12.07 -27.40
C LYS A 99 1.73 11.62 -26.89
N VAL A 100 0.75 11.67 -27.78
CA VAL A 100 -0.54 11.03 -27.56
C VAL A 100 -0.36 9.52 -27.78
N PRO A 101 -0.72 8.67 -26.82
CA PRO A 101 -0.65 7.24 -27.00
C PRO A 101 -1.57 6.73 -28.10
N GLU A 102 -1.14 5.67 -28.77
CA GLU A 102 -1.91 4.95 -29.77
C GLU A 102 -2.57 3.70 -29.17
N ASN A 103 -3.62 3.20 -29.84
CA ASN A 103 -4.30 1.95 -29.49
C ASN A 103 -4.96 1.93 -28.09
N LEU A 104 -5.43 3.08 -27.63
CA LEU A 104 -6.27 3.18 -26.44
C LEU A 104 -7.75 2.95 -26.80
N PRO A 105 -8.62 2.61 -25.81
CA PRO A 105 -10.05 2.52 -26.06
C PRO A 105 -10.64 3.83 -26.59
N GLU A 106 -11.58 3.72 -27.54
CA GLU A 106 -12.24 4.86 -28.19
C GLU A 106 -13.61 5.18 -27.57
N ASP A 107 -13.91 4.65 -26.39
CA ASP A 107 -15.19 4.79 -25.68
C ASP A 107 -15.00 5.32 -24.24
N ASP A 108 -16.05 5.21 -23.43
CA ASP A 108 -16.12 5.69 -22.05
C ASP A 108 -15.52 4.71 -21.01
N SER A 109 -14.83 3.65 -21.47
CA SER A 109 -14.05 2.76 -20.59
C SER A 109 -12.66 3.31 -20.26
N PHE A 110 -12.25 4.35 -20.98
CA PHE A 110 -10.93 4.96 -20.86
C PHE A 110 -10.96 6.35 -20.21
N CYS A 111 -10.02 6.59 -19.28
CA CYS A 111 -9.81 7.90 -18.67
C CYS A 111 -8.33 8.36 -18.69
N VAL A 112 -8.08 9.61 -19.03
CA VAL A 112 -6.76 10.25 -18.81
C VAL A 112 -6.75 10.89 -17.44
N VAL A 113 -5.83 10.47 -16.56
CA VAL A 113 -5.62 11.07 -15.24
C VAL A 113 -4.41 12.00 -15.30
N ILE A 114 -4.65 13.29 -15.21
CA ILE A 114 -3.63 14.34 -15.21
C ILE A 114 -3.28 14.69 -13.76
N LEU A 115 -2.03 14.46 -13.36
CA LEU A 115 -1.55 14.78 -12.02
C LEU A 115 -1.19 16.25 -11.89
N GLY A 116 -1.62 16.86 -10.78
CA GLY A 116 -1.25 18.21 -10.37
C GLY A 116 0.26 18.40 -10.13
N LYS A 117 0.64 19.66 -10.03
CA LYS A 117 1.99 20.12 -9.71
C LYS A 117 1.87 21.36 -8.85
N LYS A 118 2.72 21.44 -7.82
CA LYS A 118 2.75 22.57 -6.88
C LYS A 118 2.58 23.90 -7.60
N LEU A 119 1.52 24.62 -7.24
CA LEU A 119 1.22 25.96 -7.73
C LEU A 119 2.28 26.97 -7.28
N ASN A 120 2.32 28.11 -7.96
CA ASN A 120 3.02 29.28 -7.44
C ASN A 120 2.37 29.75 -6.13
N ASP A 121 3.12 30.45 -5.29
CA ASP A 121 2.62 30.93 -3.99
C ASP A 121 1.30 31.72 -4.09
N ASP A 122 1.12 32.48 -5.18
CA ASP A 122 -0.06 33.32 -5.44
C ASP A 122 -1.28 32.54 -5.95
N GLY A 123 -1.13 31.24 -6.21
CA GLY A 123 -2.17 30.37 -6.73
C GLY A 123 -2.22 30.27 -8.24
N THR A 124 -1.26 30.84 -8.97
CA THR A 124 -1.15 30.62 -10.42
C THR A 124 -0.55 29.26 -10.75
N MET A 125 -0.98 28.66 -11.86
CA MET A 125 -0.39 27.43 -12.39
C MET A 125 1.02 27.70 -12.95
N THR A 126 1.92 26.72 -12.80
CA THR A 126 3.25 26.78 -13.41
C THR A 126 3.17 26.44 -14.91
N GLU A 127 4.20 26.82 -15.68
CA GLU A 127 4.29 26.46 -17.11
C GLU A 127 4.29 24.93 -17.31
N GLU A 128 4.97 24.19 -16.43
CA GLU A 128 4.97 22.73 -16.43
C GLU A 128 3.55 22.14 -16.23
N LEU A 129 2.75 22.71 -15.32
CA LEU A 129 1.38 22.25 -15.10
C LEU A 129 0.50 22.54 -16.33
N ILE A 130 0.67 23.70 -16.96
CA ILE A 130 -0.03 24.05 -18.20
C ILE A 130 0.36 23.09 -19.32
N GLY A 131 1.64 22.77 -19.49
CA GLY A 131 2.11 21.81 -20.50
C GLY A 131 1.51 20.41 -20.34
N ARG A 132 1.33 19.93 -19.09
CA ARG A 132 0.59 18.69 -18.81
C ARG A 132 -0.87 18.77 -19.26
N LEU A 133 -1.53 19.91 -19.06
CA LEU A 133 -2.93 20.11 -19.47
C LEU A 133 -3.08 20.21 -20.98
N GLU A 134 -2.14 20.88 -21.66
CA GLU A 134 -2.11 20.94 -23.13
C GLU A 134 -1.95 19.54 -23.73
N LEU A 135 -1.06 18.71 -23.18
CA LEU A 135 -0.91 17.32 -23.60
C LEU A 135 -2.17 16.50 -23.31
N GLY A 136 -2.78 16.67 -22.14
CA GLY A 136 -4.04 16.00 -21.80
C GLY A 136 -5.19 16.40 -22.73
N LEU A 137 -5.27 17.67 -23.12
CA LEU A 137 -6.24 18.16 -24.08
C LEU A 137 -6.02 17.55 -25.47
N ALA A 138 -4.77 17.43 -25.92
CA ALA A 138 -4.44 16.77 -27.19
C ALA A 138 -4.90 15.30 -27.20
N ILE A 139 -4.74 14.57 -26.08
CA ILE A 139 -5.28 13.21 -25.94
C ILE A 139 -6.82 13.24 -25.98
N ALA A 140 -7.45 14.20 -25.30
CA ALA A 140 -8.91 14.34 -25.25
C ALA A 140 -9.54 14.64 -26.63
N GLU A 141 -8.81 15.34 -27.50
CA GLU A 141 -9.18 15.63 -28.89
C GLU A 141 -9.08 14.38 -29.77
N GLN A 142 -8.04 13.56 -29.57
CA GLN A 142 -7.84 12.31 -30.31
C GLN A 142 -8.84 11.22 -29.87
N TYR A 143 -9.17 11.16 -28.59
CA TYR A 143 -10.10 10.19 -28.00
C TYR A 143 -11.35 10.93 -27.48
N PRO A 144 -12.32 11.29 -28.35
CA PRO A 144 -13.40 12.21 -27.99
C PRO A 144 -14.43 11.64 -27.00
N ASN A 145 -14.42 10.32 -26.74
CA ASN A 145 -15.32 9.67 -25.80
C ASN A 145 -14.69 9.37 -24.43
N CYS A 146 -13.36 9.55 -24.28
CA CYS A 146 -12.70 9.28 -23.00
C CYS A 146 -13.03 10.35 -21.95
N TYR A 147 -12.93 9.99 -20.68
CA TYR A 147 -12.97 10.94 -19.57
C TYR A 147 -11.60 11.58 -19.33
N ILE A 148 -11.58 12.80 -18.81
CA ILE A 148 -10.36 13.48 -18.34
C ILE A 148 -10.52 13.74 -16.85
N ALA A 149 -9.70 13.09 -16.03
CA ALA A 149 -9.61 13.35 -14.60
C ALA A 149 -8.41 14.24 -14.29
N VAL A 150 -8.63 15.28 -13.49
CA VAL A 150 -7.56 16.11 -12.92
C VAL A 150 -7.53 15.90 -11.41
N THR A 151 -6.34 15.78 -10.83
CA THR A 151 -6.17 15.46 -9.40
C THR A 151 -5.07 16.29 -8.74
N GLY A 152 -5.40 16.88 -7.58
CA GLY A 152 -4.46 17.60 -6.72
C GLY A 152 -5.12 18.66 -5.83
N GLY A 153 -4.72 18.71 -4.57
CA GLY A 153 -5.27 19.62 -3.56
C GLY A 153 -4.64 21.01 -3.52
N GLY A 154 -4.78 21.68 -2.38
CA GLY A 154 -4.26 23.04 -2.16
C GLY A 154 -2.76 23.06 -1.84
N THR A 155 -1.97 23.70 -2.70
CA THR A 155 -0.50 23.78 -2.56
C THR A 155 0.06 25.22 -2.54
N ALA A 156 -0.80 26.23 -2.71
CA ALA A 156 -0.44 27.64 -2.77
C ALA A 156 -0.48 28.32 -1.38
N ASP A 157 0.70 28.59 -0.80
CA ASP A 157 0.83 29.10 0.57
C ASP A 157 0.15 30.48 0.78
N LYS A 158 0.12 31.35 -0.24
CA LYS A 158 -0.52 32.69 -0.15
C LYS A 158 -1.93 32.73 -0.70
N ASN A 159 -2.45 31.61 -1.19
CA ASN A 159 -3.81 31.49 -1.70
C ASN A 159 -4.43 30.12 -1.37
N PRO A 160 -4.77 29.86 -0.09
CA PRO A 160 -5.20 28.54 0.37
C PRO A 160 -6.59 28.11 -0.12
N ASN A 161 -7.30 29.00 -0.83
CA ASN A 161 -8.65 28.71 -1.34
C ASN A 161 -8.62 28.08 -2.73
N VAL A 162 -7.46 28.04 -3.40
CA VAL A 162 -7.30 27.38 -4.71
C VAL A 162 -6.61 26.04 -4.55
N THR A 163 -6.94 25.13 -5.45
CA THR A 163 -6.41 23.77 -5.54
C THR A 163 -5.89 23.52 -6.94
N GLU A 164 -4.96 22.58 -7.09
CA GLU A 164 -4.44 22.19 -8.39
C GLU A 164 -5.57 21.66 -9.29
N GLY A 165 -6.31 20.65 -8.81
CA GLY A 165 -7.42 20.05 -9.56
C GLY A 165 -8.52 21.05 -9.92
N GLY A 166 -8.83 22.01 -9.04
CA GLY A 166 -9.81 23.05 -9.31
C GLY A 166 -9.39 23.97 -10.46
N LEU A 167 -8.15 24.46 -10.44
CA LEU A 167 -7.60 25.34 -11.49
C LEU A 167 -7.41 24.59 -12.82
N MET A 168 -6.92 23.34 -12.76
CA MET A 168 -6.76 22.48 -13.92
C MET A 168 -8.10 22.22 -14.62
N GLY A 169 -9.14 21.90 -13.83
CA GLY A 169 -10.48 21.66 -14.35
C GLY A 169 -11.06 22.91 -15.00
N GLN A 170 -10.96 24.08 -14.33
CA GLN A 170 -11.39 25.35 -14.91
C GLN A 170 -10.69 25.63 -16.25
N TRP A 171 -9.36 25.46 -16.30
CA TRP A 171 -8.59 25.70 -17.51
C TRP A 171 -9.03 24.79 -18.67
N LEU A 172 -9.27 23.51 -18.42
CA LEU A 172 -9.73 22.57 -19.47
C LEU A 172 -11.11 22.96 -20.03
N LEU A 173 -12.03 23.39 -19.17
CA LEU A 173 -13.34 23.90 -19.61
C LEU A 173 -13.18 25.17 -20.47
N GLU A 174 -12.29 26.08 -20.09
CA GLU A 174 -11.98 27.29 -20.85
C GLU A 174 -11.35 26.98 -22.22
N GLN A 175 -10.59 25.88 -22.33
CA GLN A 175 -10.07 25.38 -23.60
C GLN A 175 -11.09 24.58 -24.43
N GLY A 176 -12.32 24.40 -23.92
CA GLY A 176 -13.42 23.77 -24.66
C GLY A 176 -13.61 22.27 -24.42
N LEU A 177 -12.96 21.69 -23.40
CA LEU A 177 -13.30 20.34 -22.96
C LEU A 177 -14.75 20.32 -22.47
N SER A 178 -15.51 19.32 -22.91
CA SER A 178 -16.92 19.16 -22.51
C SER A 178 -17.04 18.83 -21.03
N GLU A 179 -17.90 19.54 -20.29
CA GLU A 179 -18.08 19.39 -18.84
C GLU A 179 -18.45 17.95 -18.43
N ASN A 180 -19.24 17.24 -19.23
CA ASN A 180 -19.61 15.85 -18.97
C ASN A 180 -18.45 14.85 -19.10
N ARG A 181 -17.31 15.26 -19.65
CA ARG A 181 -16.09 14.45 -19.74
C ARG A 181 -15.09 14.75 -18.63
N LEU A 182 -15.25 15.87 -17.92
CA LEU A 182 -14.30 16.33 -16.92
C LEU A 182 -14.62 15.78 -15.52
N ILE A 183 -13.62 15.18 -14.90
CA ILE A 183 -13.65 14.70 -13.52
C ILE A 183 -12.66 15.54 -12.72
N VAL A 184 -13.10 16.16 -11.62
CA VAL A 184 -12.26 16.99 -10.77
C VAL A 184 -12.11 16.34 -9.40
N GLU A 185 -10.87 16.05 -9.03
CA GLU A 185 -10.44 15.68 -7.69
C GLU A 185 -9.52 16.79 -7.14
N ASP A 186 -9.93 17.45 -6.05
CA ASP A 186 -9.29 18.68 -5.59
C ASP A 186 -8.94 18.67 -4.09
N LYS A 187 -8.86 17.50 -3.47
CA LYS A 187 -8.71 17.36 -2.01
C LYS A 187 -7.40 16.71 -1.59
N ALA A 188 -6.80 15.92 -2.46
CA ALA A 188 -5.63 15.12 -2.13
C ALA A 188 -4.40 15.98 -1.79
N PRO A 189 -3.71 15.72 -0.66
CA PRO A 189 -2.53 16.48 -0.27
C PRO A 189 -1.24 16.02 -0.96
N ASP A 190 -1.25 14.83 -1.56
CA ASP A 190 -0.10 14.19 -2.17
C ASP A 190 -0.52 13.15 -3.22
N THR A 191 0.46 12.55 -3.90
CA THR A 191 0.23 11.55 -4.96
C THR A 191 -0.50 10.29 -4.46
N VAL A 192 -0.35 9.91 -3.17
CA VAL A 192 -1.05 8.74 -2.61
C VAL A 192 -2.53 9.07 -2.44
N GLY A 193 -2.84 10.27 -1.95
CA GLY A 193 -4.19 10.81 -1.90
C GLY A 193 -4.81 10.95 -3.30
N ASN A 194 -4.03 11.40 -4.29
CA ASN A 194 -4.50 11.54 -5.67
C ASN A 194 -5.00 10.19 -6.20
N ALA A 195 -4.21 9.13 -6.00
CA ALA A 195 -4.57 7.77 -6.41
C ALA A 195 -5.84 7.27 -5.70
N ALA A 196 -5.91 7.41 -4.38
CA ALA A 196 -7.04 6.90 -3.58
C ALA A 196 -8.35 7.62 -3.87
N ASN A 197 -8.31 8.96 -3.97
CA ASN A 197 -9.49 9.75 -4.29
C ASN A 197 -9.94 9.52 -5.73
N THR A 198 -9.01 9.43 -6.69
CA THR A 198 -9.32 9.14 -8.09
C THR A 198 -9.96 7.76 -8.23
N PHE A 199 -9.40 6.71 -7.60
CA PHE A 199 -10.01 5.37 -7.60
C PHE A 199 -11.45 5.42 -7.09
N SER A 200 -11.66 6.05 -5.93
CA SER A 200 -12.98 6.16 -5.31
C SER A 200 -13.98 6.86 -6.23
N ILE A 201 -13.59 7.98 -6.87
CA ILE A 201 -14.46 8.72 -7.79
C ILE A 201 -14.81 7.86 -9.02
N LEU A 202 -13.82 7.20 -9.62
CA LEU A 202 -14.04 6.38 -10.81
C LEU A 202 -14.96 5.20 -10.51
N LYS A 203 -14.71 4.45 -9.43
CA LYS A 203 -15.56 3.31 -9.06
C LYS A 203 -16.97 3.70 -8.62
N GLU A 204 -17.16 4.85 -7.98
CA GLU A 204 -18.48 5.27 -7.49
C GLU A 204 -19.36 5.94 -8.56
N LYS A 205 -18.76 6.59 -9.56
CA LYS A 205 -19.49 7.49 -10.48
C LYS A 205 -19.27 7.20 -11.95
N TYR A 206 -18.22 6.46 -12.30
CA TYR A 206 -17.79 6.20 -13.67
C TYR A 206 -17.45 4.72 -13.84
N GLU A 207 -18.41 3.85 -13.50
CA GLU A 207 -18.23 2.39 -13.45
C GLU A 207 -17.78 1.76 -14.78
N SER A 208 -18.00 2.44 -15.91
CA SER A 208 -17.50 2.00 -17.22
C SER A 208 -15.98 2.04 -17.31
N VAL A 209 -15.32 2.91 -16.54
CA VAL A 209 -13.87 3.12 -16.61
C VAL A 209 -13.14 1.91 -16.02
N ASP A 210 -12.43 1.20 -16.88
CA ASP A 210 -11.62 0.04 -16.54
C ASP A 210 -10.14 0.24 -16.83
N SER A 211 -9.77 1.32 -17.53
CA SER A 211 -8.39 1.64 -17.88
C SER A 211 -8.10 3.14 -17.79
N VAL A 212 -6.87 3.46 -17.38
CA VAL A 212 -6.38 4.85 -17.31
C VAL A 212 -5.02 5.03 -17.95
N VAL A 213 -4.79 6.26 -18.41
CA VAL A 213 -3.46 6.79 -18.70
C VAL A 213 -3.05 7.72 -17.57
N ILE A 214 -1.84 7.54 -17.04
CA ILE A 214 -1.27 8.45 -16.04
C ILE A 214 -0.43 9.50 -16.77
N LEU A 215 -0.91 10.75 -16.76
CA LEU A 215 -0.24 11.89 -17.38
C LEU A 215 0.37 12.79 -16.30
N THR A 216 1.68 12.94 -16.33
CA THR A 216 2.44 13.83 -15.44
C THR A 216 3.70 14.34 -16.14
N SER A 217 4.65 14.92 -15.43
CA SER A 217 5.99 15.21 -15.99
C SER A 217 6.83 13.95 -16.11
N ASP A 218 7.68 13.91 -17.14
CA ASP A 218 8.59 12.80 -17.48
C ASP A 218 9.28 12.13 -16.27
N TYR A 219 9.90 12.90 -15.38
CA TYR A 219 10.60 12.40 -14.20
C TYR A 219 9.69 11.73 -13.15
N HIS A 220 8.38 11.98 -13.21
CA HIS A 220 7.38 11.53 -12.24
C HIS A 220 6.53 10.36 -12.74
N VAL A 221 6.61 10.01 -14.03
CA VAL A 221 5.71 9.01 -14.65
C VAL A 221 5.81 7.66 -13.95
N ALA A 222 7.03 7.14 -13.73
CA ALA A 222 7.22 5.86 -13.07
C ALA A 222 6.56 5.83 -11.69
N ARG A 223 6.88 6.78 -10.81
CA ARG A 223 6.32 6.82 -9.46
C ARG A 223 4.80 7.02 -9.48
N GLY A 224 4.29 7.95 -10.30
CA GLY A 224 2.85 8.17 -10.44
C GLY A 224 2.12 6.88 -10.80
N SER A 225 2.57 6.20 -11.85
CA SER A 225 2.00 4.92 -12.30
C SER A 225 2.07 3.84 -11.23
N ILE A 226 3.21 3.71 -10.53
CA ILE A 226 3.39 2.71 -9.46
C ILE A 226 2.37 2.93 -8.32
N LEU A 227 2.16 4.18 -7.90
CA LEU A 227 1.26 4.49 -6.79
C LEU A 227 -0.20 4.29 -7.19
N PHE A 228 -0.60 4.75 -8.38
CA PHE A 228 -1.94 4.51 -8.90
C PHE A 228 -2.23 3.02 -9.05
N HIS A 229 -1.31 2.27 -9.67
CA HIS A 229 -1.43 0.82 -9.80
C HIS A 229 -1.55 0.12 -8.44
N SER A 230 -0.68 0.47 -7.49
CA SER A 230 -0.71 -0.12 -6.15
C SER A 230 -2.04 0.14 -5.43
N THR A 231 -2.55 1.38 -5.51
CA THR A 231 -3.84 1.76 -4.92
C THR A 231 -4.98 1.01 -5.60
N PHE A 232 -5.03 1.00 -6.94
CA PHE A 232 -6.09 0.35 -7.69
C PHE A 232 -6.16 -1.14 -7.39
N MET A 233 -5.01 -1.81 -7.27
CA MET A 233 -4.95 -3.22 -6.90
C MET A 233 -5.44 -3.49 -5.46
N LEU A 234 -4.98 -2.71 -4.48
CA LEU A 234 -5.30 -2.93 -3.06
C LEU A 234 -6.75 -2.53 -2.71
N ASP A 235 -7.23 -1.40 -3.23
CA ASP A 235 -8.60 -0.96 -2.97
C ASP A 235 -9.62 -1.83 -3.74
N ALA A 236 -9.29 -2.31 -4.94
CA ALA A 236 -10.12 -3.28 -5.65
C ALA A 236 -10.27 -4.59 -4.87
N TYR A 237 -9.16 -5.15 -4.37
CA TYR A 237 -9.19 -6.31 -3.47
C TYR A 237 -10.06 -6.07 -2.23
N LYS A 238 -9.88 -4.92 -1.58
CA LYS A 238 -10.62 -4.56 -0.35
C LYS A 238 -12.13 -4.41 -0.58
N THR A 239 -12.52 -3.91 -1.75
CA THR A 239 -13.91 -3.65 -2.11
C THR A 239 -14.57 -4.80 -2.87
N GLY A 240 -13.80 -5.82 -3.27
CA GLY A 240 -14.29 -6.94 -4.07
C GLY A 240 -14.68 -6.53 -5.49
N THR A 241 -14.02 -5.52 -6.06
CA THR A 241 -14.24 -5.06 -7.44
C THR A 241 -13.04 -5.41 -8.32
N GLU A 242 -13.21 -5.35 -9.64
CA GLU A 242 -12.07 -5.41 -10.56
C GLU A 242 -11.20 -4.14 -10.45
N PRO A 243 -9.86 -4.28 -10.50
CA PRO A 243 -8.94 -3.14 -10.52
C PRO A 243 -9.04 -2.39 -11.85
N ILE A 244 -8.67 -1.11 -11.84
CA ILE A 244 -8.52 -0.31 -13.04
C ILE A 244 -7.09 -0.51 -13.57
N GLU A 245 -6.94 -0.75 -14.87
CA GLU A 245 -5.65 -0.96 -15.52
C GLU A 245 -4.90 0.35 -15.77
N ILE A 246 -3.57 0.36 -15.62
CA ILE A 246 -2.72 1.43 -16.13
C ILE A 246 -2.32 1.10 -17.57
N ALA A 247 -3.01 1.69 -18.54
CA ALA A 247 -2.78 1.43 -19.97
C ALA A 247 -1.49 2.05 -20.49
N ALA A 248 -1.12 3.25 -20.02
CA ALA A 248 0.16 3.88 -20.33
C ALA A 248 0.57 4.96 -19.32
N GLY A 249 1.86 5.25 -19.29
CA GLY A 249 2.43 6.44 -18.65
C GLY A 249 2.84 7.48 -19.68
N VAL A 250 2.32 8.70 -19.56
CA VAL A 250 2.58 9.83 -20.46
C VAL A 250 3.32 10.93 -19.69
N GLY A 251 4.41 11.40 -20.26
CA GLY A 251 5.26 12.44 -19.67
C GLY A 251 5.24 13.72 -20.49
N TYR A 252 4.93 14.85 -19.86
CA TYR A 252 5.35 16.16 -20.37
C TYR A 252 6.85 16.32 -20.15
N TYR A 253 7.61 16.62 -21.20
CA TYR A 253 9.06 16.76 -21.12
C TYR A 253 9.46 18.06 -20.43
N THR A 254 10.23 17.96 -19.35
CA THR A 254 10.70 19.15 -18.60
C THR A 254 12.17 19.44 -18.81
N GLY A 255 12.92 18.50 -19.39
CA GLY A 255 14.38 18.58 -19.50
C GLY A 255 15.12 18.31 -18.19
N GLU A 256 14.45 17.77 -17.17
CA GLU A 256 15.07 17.32 -15.93
C GLU A 256 15.93 16.07 -16.16
N GLU A 257 17.14 16.05 -15.59
CA GLU A 257 18.10 14.95 -15.78
C GLU A 257 17.94 13.84 -14.72
N SER A 258 17.19 14.10 -13.64
CA SER A 258 17.05 13.17 -12.52
C SER A 258 15.62 12.66 -12.35
N TYR A 259 15.47 11.34 -12.40
CA TYR A 259 14.23 10.64 -12.07
C TYR A 259 14.13 10.39 -10.57
N GLU A 260 12.89 10.20 -10.10
CA GLU A 260 12.62 9.91 -8.69
C GLU A 260 13.25 8.57 -8.25
N SER A 261 13.82 8.56 -7.04
CA SER A 261 14.57 7.41 -6.54
C SER A 261 13.67 6.22 -6.17
N PHE A 262 14.23 5.02 -6.24
CA PHE A 262 13.59 3.79 -5.72
C PHE A 262 13.19 3.93 -4.25
N GLU A 263 13.94 4.68 -3.44
CA GLU A 263 13.59 4.94 -2.04
C GLU A 263 12.31 5.79 -1.91
N LEU A 264 12.15 6.80 -2.78
CA LEU A 264 10.95 7.64 -2.79
C LEU A 264 9.72 6.85 -3.30
N GLN A 265 9.92 6.00 -4.30
CA GLN A 265 8.89 5.06 -4.76
C GLN A 265 8.47 4.10 -3.62
N ALA A 266 9.45 3.53 -2.90
CA ALA A 266 9.19 2.62 -1.78
C ALA A 266 8.43 3.26 -0.63
N LYS A 267 8.77 4.51 -0.28
CA LYS A 267 7.99 5.31 0.68
C LYS A 267 6.54 5.45 0.24
N GLY A 268 6.31 5.76 -1.05
CA GLY A 268 4.97 5.88 -1.60
C GLY A 268 4.18 4.57 -1.56
N VAL A 269 4.75 3.45 -2.02
CA VAL A 269 4.06 2.14 -2.01
C VAL A 269 3.73 1.72 -0.57
N ARG A 270 4.62 2.00 0.39
CA ARG A 270 4.33 1.79 1.81
C ARG A 270 3.14 2.63 2.28
N SER A 271 3.12 3.93 1.97
CA SER A 271 2.00 4.81 2.33
C SER A 271 0.68 4.40 1.67
N VAL A 272 0.71 3.89 0.43
CA VAL A 272 -0.47 3.30 -0.22
C VAL A 272 -0.99 2.12 0.59
N ALA A 273 -0.12 1.17 0.93
CA ALA A 273 -0.50 0.01 1.73
C ALA A 273 -1.10 0.41 3.09
N GLU A 274 -0.47 1.36 3.78
CA GLU A 274 -0.98 1.97 5.03
C GLU A 274 -2.37 2.57 4.85
N ASN A 275 -2.61 3.33 3.78
CA ASN A 275 -3.90 3.93 3.47
C ASN A 275 -4.99 2.88 3.17
N CYS A 276 -4.63 1.80 2.48
CA CYS A 276 -5.54 0.69 2.19
C CYS A 276 -5.84 -0.18 3.43
N GLY A 277 -5.08 -0.03 4.52
CA GLY A 277 -5.28 -0.73 5.80
C GLY A 277 -4.35 -1.92 6.01
N TYR A 278 -3.28 -2.02 5.24
CA TYR A 278 -2.17 -2.94 5.45
C TYR A 278 -1.06 -2.19 6.19
N PHE A 279 -0.35 -2.84 7.12
CA PHE A 279 0.49 -2.20 8.15
C PHE A 279 -0.31 -1.59 9.31
N LYS A 280 -0.21 -2.22 10.49
CA LYS A 280 -0.42 -1.51 11.75
C LYS A 280 0.70 -0.50 11.95
N ALA A 281 0.35 0.76 12.24
CA ALA A 281 1.32 1.74 12.73
C ALA A 281 2.19 1.11 13.83
N GLU A 282 3.51 1.31 13.79
CA GLU A 282 4.42 0.87 14.84
C GLU A 282 3.89 1.40 16.20
N GLY A 283 3.25 0.54 16.99
CA GLY A 283 2.56 0.93 18.22
C GLY A 283 1.37 0.07 18.65
N GLU A 284 0.81 -0.77 17.77
CA GLU A 284 -0.29 -1.68 18.12
C GLU A 284 0.12 -3.13 18.43
N GLY A 285 1.42 -3.40 18.51
CA GLY A 285 1.92 -4.57 19.22
C GLY A 285 1.82 -4.33 20.72
N LEU A 286 1.46 -5.35 21.51
CA LEU A 286 1.59 -5.28 22.97
C LEU A 286 3.02 -4.84 23.27
N SER A 287 3.20 -3.75 24.03
CA SER A 287 4.54 -3.27 24.38
C SER A 287 5.35 -4.39 25.03
N GLU A 288 6.67 -4.34 24.90
CA GLU A 288 7.56 -5.34 25.51
C GLU A 288 7.26 -5.51 27.01
N ASP A 289 6.92 -4.41 27.69
CA ASP A 289 6.48 -4.42 29.09
C ASP A 289 5.16 -5.18 29.32
N VAL A 290 4.19 -5.08 28.40
CA VAL A 290 2.92 -5.82 28.49
C VAL A 290 3.16 -7.31 28.22
N MET A 291 4.03 -7.65 27.26
CA MET A 291 4.43 -9.03 26.99
C MET A 291 5.17 -9.64 28.19
N VAL A 292 6.11 -8.91 28.78
CA VAL A 292 6.81 -9.31 30.02
C VAL A 292 5.83 -9.45 31.18
N GLY A 293 4.85 -8.56 31.29
CA GLY A 293 3.78 -8.62 32.28
C GLY A 293 2.91 -9.87 32.15
N ILE A 294 2.51 -10.24 30.93
CA ILE A 294 1.74 -11.46 30.65
C ILE A 294 2.56 -12.71 31.00
N VAL A 295 3.84 -12.76 30.61
CA VAL A 295 4.75 -13.87 30.92
C VAL A 295 4.94 -14.00 32.44
N ALA A 296 5.13 -12.89 33.16
CA ALA A 296 5.26 -12.88 34.61
C ALA A 296 3.97 -13.34 35.32
N ALA A 297 2.80 -12.93 34.83
CA ALA A 297 1.50 -13.36 35.37
C ALA A 297 1.27 -14.87 35.18
N VAL A 298 1.63 -15.43 34.03
CA VAL A 298 1.55 -16.87 33.76
C VAL A 298 2.50 -17.65 34.68
N ILE A 299 3.75 -17.20 34.83
CA ILE A 299 4.73 -17.83 35.75
C ILE A 299 4.25 -17.74 37.21
N GLY A 300 3.71 -16.59 37.62
CA GLY A 300 3.16 -16.38 38.96
C GLY A 300 1.98 -17.30 39.27
N THR A 301 1.08 -17.49 38.31
CA THR A 301 -0.10 -18.36 38.45
C THR A 301 0.31 -19.83 38.57
N VAL A 302 1.26 -20.28 37.73
CA VAL A 302 1.82 -21.64 37.79
C VAL A 302 2.55 -21.88 39.11
N SER A 303 3.33 -20.90 39.58
CA SER A 303 4.04 -20.96 40.86
C SER A 303 3.08 -21.01 42.05
N GLY A 304 1.98 -20.24 42.00
CA GLY A 304 0.92 -20.23 43.01
C GLY A 304 0.18 -21.57 43.12
N ILE A 305 -0.16 -22.17 41.97
CA ILE A 305 -0.80 -23.49 41.91
C ILE A 305 0.12 -24.57 42.51
N ILE A 306 1.42 -24.53 42.21
CA ILE A 306 2.41 -25.44 42.79
C ILE A 306 2.49 -25.25 44.31
N LEU A 307 2.51 -24.01 44.81
CA LEU A 307 2.59 -23.71 46.23
C LEU A 307 1.33 -24.15 47.00
N ILE A 308 0.14 -23.94 46.44
CA ILE A 308 -1.14 -24.39 47.01
C ILE A 308 -1.19 -25.93 47.06
N THR A 309 -0.70 -26.59 46.01
CA THR A 309 -0.62 -28.05 45.94
C THR A 309 0.39 -28.61 46.96
N LEU A 310 1.49 -27.90 47.23
CA LEU A 310 2.46 -28.26 48.26
C LEU A 310 1.95 -27.97 49.69
N LYS A 311 1.21 -26.88 49.91
CA LYS A 311 0.60 -26.54 51.21
C LYS A 311 -0.51 -27.51 51.59
N LYS A 312 -1.40 -27.91 50.66
CA LYS A 312 -2.42 -28.95 50.90
C LYS A 312 -1.81 -30.32 51.27
N LYS A 313 -0.58 -30.59 50.84
CA LYS A 313 0.18 -31.82 51.15
C LYS A 313 0.87 -31.83 52.52
N LYS A 314 0.94 -30.68 53.21
CA LYS A 314 1.56 -30.53 54.54
C LYS A 314 0.56 -30.68 55.69
N ASN A 315 -0.75 -30.63 55.37
CA ASN A 315 -1.87 -30.73 56.32
C ASN A 315 -2.58 -32.11 56.28
N HIS A 316 -1.98 -33.11 55.62
CA HIS A 316 -2.41 -34.52 55.57
C HIS A 316 -1.20 -35.44 55.59
#